data_AF-A0A7S3F8T4-F1
#
_entry.id   AF-A0A7S3F8T4-F1
#
_cell.length_a   1.000
_cell.length_b   1.000
_cell.length_c   1.000
_cell.angle_alpha   90.00
_cell.angle_beta   90.00
_cell.angle_gamma   90.00
#
_symmetry.space_group_name_H-M   'P 1'
#
loop_
_entity.id
_entity.type
_entity.pdbx_description
1 polymer ?
#
loop_
_entity_poly.entity_id
_entity_poly.type
_entity_poly.pdbx_seq_one_letter_code
_entity_poly.pdbx_strand_id
1 'polypeptide(L)'
;MRREIKLLGALGNCENVINFEGWGITGARDKDDGGKESRVLFLVEELCKGGSLNRMVAKEMMGKRVYNGSDALSWCIDVALALEHLHNHVPHVIHRDLKLSNVVLRGNKPRLPLSSPDYQRSFTASDNSVANSIAASRASSYSSTVSGTGMERMRPTAVLVDFGLAKPLPSIIGAQRTPSKYKRGSVFHMTGAVGSAVYSAPEVLSKQPYGRRVDIYALAVVMYELFTQTVVSAQLNLDNPSKVNAYVRKVVDDSYRQPIPDRWPASLQVLVKECWAQNPDDRPSAKEVVARLEKIQEDGDVELLFQRGGRETACCAMS
;
A
#
# COMPACT_ATOMS: atom_id res chain seq x y z
N MET A 1 -5.58 13.58 -11.03
CA MET A 1 -6.86 13.59 -11.77
C MET A 1 -6.80 13.18 -13.25
N ARG A 2 -6.55 14.02 -14.29
CA ARG A 2 -6.63 13.53 -15.71
C ARG A 2 -5.71 12.33 -16.04
N ARG A 3 -4.51 12.28 -15.44
CA ARG A 3 -3.57 11.16 -15.61
C ARG A 3 -4.04 9.91 -14.86
N GLU A 4 -4.54 10.11 -13.65
CA GLU A 4 -5.11 9.09 -12.77
C GLU A 4 -6.35 8.43 -13.38
N ILE A 5 -7.27 9.19 -13.98
CA ILE A 5 -8.42 8.63 -14.74
C ILE A 5 -7.93 7.66 -15.83
N LYS A 6 -6.95 8.08 -16.63
CA LYS A 6 -6.39 7.26 -17.71
C LYS A 6 -5.68 6.02 -17.18
N LEU A 7 -4.98 6.16 -16.05
CA LEU A 7 -4.24 5.06 -15.44
C LEU A 7 -5.19 4.04 -14.85
N LEU A 8 -6.14 4.46 -14.01
CA LEU A 8 -7.14 3.59 -13.40
C LEU A 8 -7.95 2.84 -14.46
N GLY A 9 -8.36 3.51 -15.54
CA GLY A 9 -9.03 2.86 -16.66
C GLY A 9 -8.17 1.84 -17.43
N ALA A 10 -6.84 1.91 -17.33
CA ALA A 10 -5.91 1.01 -18.02
C ALA A 10 -5.39 -0.14 -17.15
N LEU A 11 -5.40 0.02 -15.82
CA LEU A 11 -4.82 -0.94 -14.88
C LEU A 11 -5.51 -2.30 -14.86
N GLY A 12 -6.73 -2.41 -15.42
CA GLY A 12 -7.54 -3.61 -15.32
C GLY A 12 -8.06 -3.84 -13.90
N ASN A 13 -8.76 -4.97 -13.70
CA ASN A 13 -9.34 -5.29 -12.41
C ASN A 13 -8.30 -5.94 -11.49
N CYS A 14 -8.11 -5.37 -10.30
CA CYS A 14 -7.29 -5.95 -9.23
C CYS A 14 -8.05 -5.79 -7.92
N GLU A 15 -8.22 -6.86 -7.15
CA GLU A 15 -9.02 -6.83 -5.93
C GLU A 15 -8.48 -5.83 -4.91
N ASN A 16 -7.16 -5.62 -4.87
CA ASN A 16 -6.51 -4.74 -3.90
C ASN A 16 -6.26 -3.32 -4.43
N VAL A 17 -6.80 -2.97 -5.60
CA VAL A 17 -6.79 -1.61 -6.16
C VAL A 17 -8.21 -1.08 -6.20
N ILE A 18 -8.37 0.23 -5.95
CA ILE A 18 -9.67 0.88 -5.97
C ILE A 18 -10.33 0.76 -7.35
N ASN A 19 -11.61 0.35 -7.34
CA ASN A 19 -12.38 0.28 -8.56
C ASN A 19 -12.80 1.68 -9.02
N PHE A 20 -12.49 1.97 -10.28
CA PHE A 20 -12.85 3.22 -10.93
C PHE A 20 -14.21 3.10 -11.62
N GLU A 21 -15.19 3.87 -11.17
CA GLU A 21 -16.56 3.81 -11.68
C GLU A 21 -16.80 4.81 -12.81
N GLY A 22 -16.14 5.97 -12.79
CA GLY A 22 -16.27 6.96 -13.84
C GLY A 22 -15.72 8.33 -13.50
N TRP A 23 -15.84 9.26 -14.44
CA TRP A 23 -15.40 10.65 -14.26
C TRP A 23 -16.40 11.60 -14.91
N GLY A 24 -16.42 12.85 -14.48
CA GLY A 24 -17.21 13.88 -15.15
C GLY A 24 -16.69 15.28 -14.91
N ILE A 25 -17.28 16.24 -15.60
CA ILE A 25 -16.92 17.66 -15.54
C ILE A 25 -18.19 18.44 -15.24
N THR A 26 -18.14 19.31 -14.25
CA THR A 26 -19.19 20.32 -14.02
C THR A 26 -18.67 21.70 -14.42
N GLY A 27 -19.54 22.53 -14.98
CA GLY A 27 -19.29 23.95 -15.23
C GLY A 27 -19.96 24.78 -14.15
N ALA A 28 -19.17 25.37 -13.25
CA ALA A 28 -19.68 26.40 -12.35
C ALA A 28 -19.54 27.76 -13.05
N ARG A 29 -20.66 28.47 -13.22
CA ARG A 29 -20.64 29.91 -13.54
C ARG A 29 -20.50 30.66 -12.22
N ASP A 30 -19.28 31.07 -11.88
CA ASP A 30 -19.11 32.07 -10.83
C ASP A 30 -19.72 33.38 -11.29
N LYS A 31 -20.76 33.83 -10.58
CA LYS A 31 -21.49 35.07 -10.92
C LYS A 31 -20.71 36.34 -10.55
N ASP A 32 -19.60 36.21 -9.82
CA ASP A 32 -18.95 37.34 -9.16
C ASP A 32 -17.58 37.73 -9.76
N ASP A 33 -17.03 36.99 -10.75
CA ASP A 33 -15.66 37.24 -11.25
C ASP A 33 -15.52 37.22 -12.80
N GLY A 34 -16.34 38.03 -13.48
CA GLY A 34 -16.08 38.39 -14.88
C GLY A 34 -16.25 37.27 -15.92
N GLY A 35 -17.03 36.22 -15.63
CA GLY A 35 -17.46 35.24 -16.65
C GLY A 35 -16.45 34.17 -17.03
N LYS A 36 -15.42 33.89 -16.21
CA LYS A 36 -14.61 32.68 -16.40
C LYS A 36 -15.40 31.44 -15.99
N GLU A 37 -15.72 30.58 -16.96
CA GLU A 37 -16.22 29.23 -16.68
C GLU A 37 -15.18 28.46 -15.86
N SER A 38 -15.47 28.20 -14.58
CA SER A 38 -14.67 27.29 -13.77
C SER A 38 -15.17 25.86 -14.00
N ARG A 39 -14.35 25.04 -14.65
CA ARG A 39 -14.66 23.61 -14.88
C ARG A 39 -14.02 22.77 -13.80
N VAL A 40 -14.84 22.09 -13.01
CA VAL A 40 -14.37 21.16 -11.98
C VAL A 40 -14.48 19.74 -12.51
N LEU A 41 -13.36 19.03 -12.52
CA LEU A 41 -13.29 17.60 -12.84
C LEU A 41 -13.56 16.80 -11.56
N PHE A 42 -14.39 15.77 -11.65
CA PHE A 42 -14.62 14.83 -10.55
C PHE A 42 -14.30 13.40 -10.97
N LEU A 43 -13.84 12.62 -10.00
CA LEU A 43 -13.53 11.19 -10.08
C LEU A 43 -14.55 10.44 -9.23
N VAL A 44 -15.11 9.36 -9.76
CA VAL A 44 -16.04 8.47 -9.07
C VAL A 44 -15.35 7.12 -8.90
N GLU A 45 -15.19 6.73 -7.64
CA GLU A 45 -14.54 5.49 -7.21
C GLU A 45 -15.48 4.76 -6.26
N GLU A 46 -15.29 3.45 -6.11
CA GLU A 46 -16.08 2.66 -5.17
C GLU A 46 -15.97 3.19 -3.72
N LEU A 47 -17.04 3.05 -2.94
CA LEU A 47 -17.04 3.48 -1.55
C LEU A 47 -16.47 2.40 -0.61
N CYS A 48 -15.28 2.65 -0.06
CA CYS A 48 -14.68 1.82 0.98
C CYS A 48 -15.10 2.26 2.40
N LYS A 49 -16.16 1.65 2.95
CA LYS A 49 -16.78 2.02 4.24
C LYS A 49 -15.90 1.84 5.48
N GLY A 50 -14.84 1.04 5.41
CA GLY A 50 -13.96 0.76 6.55
C GLY A 50 -13.02 1.92 6.92
N GLY A 51 -12.86 2.92 6.04
CA GLY A 51 -11.93 4.02 6.24
C GLY A 51 -10.47 3.62 6.03
N SER A 52 -9.53 4.55 6.27
CA SER A 52 -8.11 4.33 6.03
C SER A 52 -7.39 3.55 7.14
N LEU A 53 -6.28 2.89 6.80
CA LEU A 53 -5.40 2.27 7.79
C LEU A 53 -4.81 3.28 8.76
N ASN A 54 -4.56 4.52 8.31
CA ASN A 54 -4.12 5.60 9.20
C ASN A 54 -5.13 5.84 10.34
N ARG A 55 -6.44 5.78 10.03
CA ARG A 55 -7.49 5.87 11.04
C ARG A 55 -7.47 4.68 11.99
N MET A 56 -7.11 3.49 11.53
CA MET A 56 -7.00 2.30 12.39
C MET A 56 -5.83 2.42 13.36
N VAL A 57 -4.65 2.80 12.88
CA VAL A 57 -3.48 3.05 13.75
C VAL A 57 -3.76 4.17 14.75
N ALA A 58 -4.39 5.27 14.32
CA ALA A 58 -4.77 6.35 15.23
C ALA A 58 -5.73 5.88 16.35
N LYS A 59 -6.69 5.00 16.03
CA LYS A 59 -7.57 4.40 17.04
C LYS A 59 -6.80 3.50 18.01
N GLU A 60 -5.77 2.78 17.56
CA GLU A 60 -4.89 2.00 18.46
C GLU A 60 -4.08 2.87 19.40
N MET A 61 -3.53 3.99 18.90
CA MET A 61 -2.81 4.97 19.72
C MET A 61 -3.73 5.59 20.80
N MET A 62 -5.04 5.67 20.53
CA MET A 62 -6.08 6.06 21.50
C MET A 62 -6.53 4.91 22.42
N GLY A 63 -5.93 3.72 22.31
CA GLY A 63 -6.25 2.56 23.14
C GLY A 63 -7.51 1.79 22.76
N LYS A 64 -8.07 2.01 21.56
CA LYS A 64 -9.36 1.41 21.16
C LYS A 64 -9.29 -0.05 20.70
N ARG A 65 -8.10 -0.59 20.40
CA ARG A 65 -7.88 -2.03 20.07
C ARG A 65 -8.83 -2.55 18.98
N VAL A 66 -8.77 -1.93 17.81
CA VAL A 66 -9.61 -2.19 16.65
C VAL A 66 -9.04 -3.21 15.66
N TYR A 67 -7.77 -3.61 15.77
CA TYR A 67 -7.19 -4.68 14.94
C TYR A 67 -6.10 -5.49 15.66
N ASN A 68 -5.88 -6.72 15.20
CA ASN A 68 -4.86 -7.65 15.71
C ASN A 68 -3.71 -7.89 14.71
N GLY A 69 -2.71 -8.70 15.08
CA GLY A 69 -1.54 -8.99 14.22
C GLY A 69 -1.90 -9.73 12.92
N SER A 70 -2.93 -10.58 12.95
CA SER A 70 -3.45 -11.29 11.77
C SER A 70 -4.13 -10.33 10.79
N ASP A 71 -4.85 -9.31 11.31
CA ASP A 71 -5.45 -8.26 10.48
C ASP A 71 -4.35 -7.42 9.81
N ALA A 72 -3.36 -6.97 10.60
CA ALA A 72 -2.21 -6.23 10.11
C ALA A 72 -1.47 -6.99 9.01
N LEU A 73 -1.17 -8.26 9.23
CA LEU A 73 -0.51 -9.12 8.24
C LEU A 73 -1.35 -9.28 6.97
N SER A 74 -2.66 -9.50 7.11
CA SER A 74 -3.56 -9.61 5.96
C SER A 74 -3.57 -8.34 5.11
N TRP A 75 -3.61 -7.17 5.74
CA TRP A 75 -3.55 -5.89 5.02
C TRP A 75 -2.19 -5.65 4.37
N CYS A 76 -1.09 -6.12 4.97
CA CYS A 76 0.23 -6.06 4.34
C CYS A 76 0.29 -6.92 3.07
N ILE A 77 -0.31 -8.12 3.09
CA ILE A 77 -0.43 -9.00 1.92
C ILE A 77 -1.25 -8.30 0.83
N ASP A 78 -2.43 -7.77 1.17
CA ASP A 78 -3.30 -7.04 0.26
C ASP A 78 -2.57 -5.87 -0.44
N VAL A 79 -1.82 -5.07 0.31
CA VAL A 79 -1.03 -3.97 -0.27
C VAL A 79 0.09 -4.49 -1.15
N ALA A 80 0.78 -5.57 -0.75
CA ALA A 80 1.84 -6.18 -1.56
C ALA A 80 1.30 -6.75 -2.89
N LEU A 81 0.10 -7.35 -2.89
CA LEU A 81 -0.61 -7.81 -4.09
C LEU A 81 -0.97 -6.65 -5.01
N ALA A 82 -1.46 -5.54 -4.46
CA ALA A 82 -1.71 -4.32 -5.23
C ALA A 82 -0.42 -3.82 -5.91
N LEU A 83 0.69 -3.76 -5.16
CA LEU A 83 1.98 -3.35 -5.73
C LEU A 83 2.48 -4.32 -6.81
N GLU A 84 2.33 -5.63 -6.60
CA GLU A 84 2.71 -6.62 -7.60
C GLU A 84 1.94 -6.42 -8.91
N HIS A 85 0.63 -6.18 -8.82
CA HIS A 85 -0.22 -5.88 -9.98
C HIS A 85 0.27 -4.64 -10.73
N LEU A 86 0.52 -3.52 -10.02
CA LEU A 86 1.04 -2.29 -10.63
C LEU A 86 2.42 -2.50 -11.25
N HIS A 87 3.30 -3.22 -10.55
CA HIS A 87 4.68 -3.45 -10.94
C HIS A 87 4.78 -4.38 -12.15
N ASN A 88 3.82 -5.28 -12.35
CA ASN A 88 3.75 -6.21 -13.48
C ASN A 88 2.91 -5.69 -14.66
N HIS A 89 2.08 -4.67 -14.46
CA HIS A 89 1.36 -4.00 -15.54
C HIS A 89 2.31 -3.57 -16.68
N VAL A 90 1.83 -3.49 -17.93
CA VAL A 90 2.60 -2.99 -19.07
C VAL A 90 1.87 -1.79 -19.67
N PRO A 91 2.46 -0.58 -19.64
CA PRO A 91 3.76 -0.21 -19.02
C PRO A 91 3.76 -0.36 -17.49
N HIS A 92 4.91 -0.72 -16.89
CA HIS A 92 5.04 -0.88 -15.43
C HIS A 92 4.65 0.37 -14.68
N VAL A 93 3.90 0.27 -13.59
CA VAL A 93 3.39 1.42 -12.83
C VAL A 93 4.10 1.51 -11.48
N ILE A 94 4.52 2.71 -11.09
CA ILE A 94 5.03 3.01 -9.74
C ILE A 94 3.99 3.90 -9.03
N HIS A 95 3.61 3.55 -7.80
CA HIS A 95 2.60 4.30 -7.04
C HIS A 95 3.15 5.65 -6.53
N ARG A 96 4.33 5.65 -5.90
CA ARG A 96 5.08 6.82 -5.40
C ARG A 96 4.49 7.59 -4.21
N ASP A 97 3.27 7.28 -3.79
CA ASP A 97 2.65 7.89 -2.60
C ASP A 97 1.98 6.83 -1.71
N LEU A 98 2.62 5.67 -1.56
CA LEU A 98 2.13 4.64 -0.65
C LEU A 98 2.33 5.09 0.80
N LYS A 99 1.22 5.18 1.54
CA LYS A 99 1.16 5.58 2.95
C LYS A 99 -0.15 5.08 3.55
N LEU A 100 -0.25 5.04 4.88
CA LEU A 100 -1.44 4.53 5.57
C LEU A 100 -2.75 5.26 5.22
N SER A 101 -2.69 6.53 4.81
CA SER A 101 -3.90 7.27 4.40
C SER A 101 -4.40 6.85 3.02
N ASN A 102 -3.53 6.29 2.19
CA ASN A 102 -3.80 5.87 0.81
C ASN A 102 -4.10 4.37 0.73
N VAL A 103 -4.35 3.73 1.88
CA VAL A 103 -4.85 2.37 1.96
C VAL A 103 -6.14 2.40 2.76
N VAL A 104 -7.24 1.96 2.14
CA VAL A 104 -8.58 1.97 2.72
C VAL A 104 -9.15 0.57 2.81
N LEU A 105 -10.07 0.37 3.75
CA LEU A 105 -10.68 -0.93 3.99
C LEU A 105 -12.02 -1.04 3.26
N ARG A 106 -12.07 -1.94 2.28
CA ARG A 106 -13.31 -2.42 1.67
C ARG A 106 -14.00 -3.38 2.66
N GLY A 107 -15.33 -3.36 2.67
CA GLY A 107 -16.13 -4.13 3.62
C GLY A 107 -15.82 -5.63 3.65
N ASN A 108 -16.28 -6.29 4.71
CA ASN A 108 -15.98 -7.69 5.02
C ASN A 108 -16.41 -8.66 3.90
N LYS A 109 -15.45 -9.37 3.30
CA LYS A 109 -15.71 -10.58 2.50
C LYS A 109 -15.26 -11.84 3.28
N PRO A 110 -15.88 -13.01 3.03
CA PRO A 110 -15.40 -14.28 3.58
C PRO A 110 -13.97 -14.58 3.09
N ARG A 111 -13.14 -15.18 3.95
CA ARG A 111 -11.81 -15.68 3.56
C ARG A 111 -11.99 -16.79 2.53
N LEU A 112 -11.60 -16.57 1.28
CA LEU A 112 -11.35 -17.71 0.40
C LEU A 112 -10.11 -18.45 0.94
N PRO A 113 -10.15 -19.79 1.10
CA PRO A 113 -8.95 -20.56 1.41
C PRO A 113 -7.87 -20.28 0.35
N LEU A 114 -6.61 -20.12 0.77
CA LEU A 114 -5.47 -19.86 -0.15
C LEU A 114 -5.33 -20.97 -1.22
N SER A 115 -5.82 -22.18 -0.92
CA SER A 115 -5.91 -23.33 -1.83
C SER A 115 -7.11 -23.30 -2.78
N SER A 116 -7.98 -22.29 -2.69
CA SER A 116 -9.15 -22.17 -3.56
C SER A 116 -8.71 -21.90 -5.00
N PRO A 117 -9.22 -22.68 -5.99
CA PRO A 117 -9.01 -22.41 -7.40
C PRO A 117 -9.43 -20.98 -7.80
N ASP A 118 -10.30 -20.32 -7.02
CA ASP A 118 -10.75 -18.95 -7.28
C ASP A 118 -9.70 -17.88 -6.93
N TYR A 119 -8.82 -18.14 -5.95
CA TYR A 119 -7.68 -17.27 -5.64
C TYR A 119 -6.58 -17.36 -6.71
N GLN A 120 -6.42 -18.53 -7.33
CA GLN A 120 -5.44 -18.74 -8.42
C GLN A 120 -5.99 -18.31 -9.78
N ARG A 121 -7.31 -18.38 -10.02
CA ARG A 121 -7.92 -17.97 -11.31
C ARG A 121 -8.07 -16.47 -11.52
N SER A 122 -8.04 -15.67 -10.46
CA SER A 122 -8.01 -14.20 -10.55
C SER A 122 -6.74 -13.69 -11.27
N PHE A 123 -5.69 -14.52 -11.37
CA PHE A 123 -4.46 -14.23 -12.11
C PHE A 123 -4.46 -14.67 -13.59
N THR A 124 -5.44 -15.46 -14.04
CA THR A 124 -5.45 -16.05 -15.41
C THR A 124 -6.54 -15.52 -16.34
N ALA A 125 -7.42 -14.64 -15.88
CA ALA A 125 -8.50 -14.11 -16.71
C ALA A 125 -8.02 -12.91 -17.55
N SER A 126 -7.18 -13.18 -18.55
CA SER A 126 -6.93 -12.24 -19.66
C SER A 126 -8.03 -12.27 -20.74
N ASP A 127 -9.06 -13.13 -20.61
CA ASP A 127 -10.11 -13.24 -21.61
C ASP A 127 -11.50 -12.85 -21.10
N ASN A 128 -12.08 -11.94 -21.88
CA ASN A 128 -13.35 -11.25 -21.68
C ASN A 128 -14.58 -12.16 -21.70
N SER A 129 -15.66 -11.61 -21.14
CA SER A 129 -17.09 -11.91 -21.36
C SER A 129 -17.78 -13.09 -20.68
N VAL A 130 -17.11 -13.94 -19.88
CA VAL A 130 -17.80 -15.08 -19.21
C VAL A 130 -17.84 -15.00 -17.68
N ALA A 131 -17.04 -14.12 -17.06
CA ALA A 131 -16.92 -14.03 -15.60
C ALA A 131 -18.19 -13.52 -14.89
N ASN A 132 -18.96 -12.63 -15.54
CA ASN A 132 -20.13 -12.01 -14.91
C ASN A 132 -21.36 -12.92 -14.82
N SER A 133 -21.50 -13.95 -15.67
CA SER A 133 -22.63 -14.88 -15.59
C SER A 133 -22.40 -15.99 -14.56
N ILE A 134 -21.15 -16.37 -14.32
CA ILE A 134 -20.78 -17.48 -13.44
C ILE A 134 -20.76 -17.07 -11.96
N ALA A 135 -20.36 -15.83 -11.65
CA ALA A 135 -20.36 -15.31 -10.27
C ALA A 135 -21.78 -15.17 -9.70
N ALA A 136 -22.74 -14.75 -10.52
CA ALA A 136 -24.15 -14.62 -10.12
C ALA A 136 -24.85 -15.99 -9.97
N SER A 137 -24.53 -16.98 -10.81
CA SER A 137 -25.15 -18.30 -10.75
C SER A 137 -24.66 -19.17 -9.59
N ARG A 138 -23.43 -18.95 -9.09
CA ARG A 138 -22.81 -19.79 -8.05
C ARG A 138 -23.07 -19.35 -6.62
N ALA A 139 -23.42 -18.07 -6.40
CA ALA A 139 -23.86 -17.58 -5.09
C ALA A 139 -25.15 -18.27 -4.59
N SER A 140 -25.97 -18.81 -5.51
CA SER A 140 -27.22 -19.50 -5.16
C SER A 140 -27.03 -21.00 -4.87
N SER A 141 -25.91 -21.60 -5.26
CA SER A 141 -25.69 -23.05 -5.15
C SER A 141 -24.88 -23.48 -3.93
N TYR A 142 -24.31 -22.55 -3.17
CA TYR A 142 -23.47 -22.84 -2.00
C TYR A 142 -24.27 -22.94 -0.70
N SER A 143 -25.53 -23.33 -0.79
CA SER A 143 -26.33 -23.70 0.38
C SER A 143 -26.53 -25.21 0.37
N SER A 144 -26.05 -25.83 1.44
CA SER A 144 -26.23 -27.22 1.90
C SER A 144 -25.02 -28.15 1.71
N THR A 145 -24.56 -28.67 2.86
CA THR A 145 -23.58 -29.77 3.08
C THR A 145 -22.11 -29.43 3.35
N VAL A 146 -21.81 -28.50 4.27
CA VAL A 146 -20.62 -28.66 5.14
C VAL A 146 -20.98 -28.28 6.58
N SER A 147 -21.24 -29.30 7.39
CA SER A 147 -21.29 -29.20 8.85
C SER A 147 -19.84 -29.23 9.37
N GLY A 148 -19.30 -28.08 9.75
CA GLY A 148 -17.96 -27.97 10.31
C GLY A 148 -17.81 -26.69 11.12
N THR A 149 -17.52 -26.83 12.40
CA THR A 149 -17.28 -25.75 13.37
C THR A 149 -16.11 -24.85 12.94
N GLY A 150 -16.42 -23.70 12.35
CA GLY A 150 -15.42 -22.70 11.99
C GLY A 150 -16.12 -21.50 11.39
N MET A 151 -16.53 -20.55 12.23
CA MET A 151 -17.08 -19.27 11.78
C MET A 151 -15.97 -18.56 11.00
N GLU A 152 -16.01 -18.63 9.66
CA GLU A 152 -15.03 -17.99 8.77
C GLU A 152 -14.90 -16.52 9.18
N ARG A 153 -13.74 -16.15 9.76
CA ARG A 153 -13.50 -14.77 10.18
C ARG A 153 -13.47 -13.88 8.93
N MET A 154 -14.59 -13.21 8.70
CA MET A 154 -14.75 -12.05 7.83
C MET A 154 -13.63 -11.03 8.10
N ARG A 155 -12.74 -10.80 7.12
CA ARG A 155 -11.69 -9.78 7.20
C ARG A 155 -11.97 -8.65 6.21
N PRO A 156 -11.81 -7.37 6.60
CA PRO A 156 -11.86 -6.27 5.66
C PRO A 156 -10.64 -6.31 4.73
N THR A 157 -10.86 -6.19 3.42
CA THR A 157 -9.80 -6.16 2.40
C THR A 157 -9.17 -4.78 2.34
N ALA A 158 -7.83 -4.71 2.38
CA ALA A 158 -7.13 -3.46 2.13
C ALA A 158 -7.05 -3.17 0.63
N VAL A 159 -7.34 -1.91 0.28
CA VAL A 159 -7.42 -1.42 -1.08
C VAL A 159 -6.56 -0.18 -1.21
N LEU A 160 -5.66 -0.19 -2.17
CA LEU A 160 -4.80 0.93 -2.51
C LEU A 160 -5.60 1.98 -3.30
N VAL A 161 -5.56 3.23 -2.83
CA VAL A 161 -6.23 4.39 -3.42
C VAL A 161 -5.23 5.49 -3.77
N ASP A 162 -5.72 6.53 -4.44
CA ASP A 162 -4.98 7.76 -4.74
C ASP A 162 -3.77 7.53 -5.64
N PHE A 163 -4.06 7.46 -6.94
CA PHE A 163 -3.08 7.29 -8.01
C PHE A 163 -2.66 8.65 -8.59
N GLY A 164 -2.92 9.75 -7.88
CA GLY A 164 -2.61 11.11 -8.32
C GLY A 164 -1.13 11.33 -8.63
N LEU A 165 -0.25 10.60 -7.93
CA LEU A 165 1.19 10.58 -8.15
C LEU A 165 1.68 9.32 -8.85
N ALA A 166 0.82 8.38 -9.23
CA ALA A 166 1.28 7.18 -9.92
C ALA A 166 1.79 7.48 -11.34
N LYS A 167 2.75 6.69 -11.81
CA LYS A 167 3.38 6.92 -13.13
C LYS A 167 3.77 5.63 -13.84
N PRO A 168 3.44 5.49 -15.15
CA PRO A 168 3.99 4.42 -15.98
C PRO A 168 5.47 4.66 -16.29
N LEU A 169 6.27 3.61 -16.17
CA LEU A 169 7.64 3.53 -16.66
C LEU A 169 7.62 3.20 -18.16
N PRO A 170 8.38 3.90 -19.00
CA PRO A 170 8.46 3.57 -20.41
C PRO A 170 9.02 2.15 -20.58
N SER A 171 8.28 1.30 -21.30
CA SER A 171 8.70 -0.05 -21.65
C SER A 171 9.97 0.00 -22.50
N ILE A 172 11.10 -0.49 -21.99
CA ILE A 172 12.30 -0.69 -22.80
C ILE A 172 12.17 -2.04 -23.51
N ILE A 173 11.34 -2.13 -24.54
CA ILE A 173 11.36 -3.29 -25.44
C ILE A 173 12.30 -2.95 -26.59
N GLY A 174 13.49 -3.55 -26.56
CA GLY A 174 14.45 -3.56 -27.68
C GLY A 174 15.57 -2.52 -27.59
N ALA A 175 16.61 -2.80 -26.80
CA ALA A 175 18.02 -2.58 -27.19
C ALA A 175 18.96 -2.94 -26.04
N GLN A 176 19.88 -3.88 -26.30
CA GLN A 176 21.19 -3.90 -25.67
C GLN A 176 21.89 -2.56 -25.93
N ARG A 177 21.67 -1.56 -25.07
CA ARG A 177 22.50 -0.36 -25.00
C ARG A 177 22.60 0.09 -23.55
N THR A 178 23.83 0.18 -23.08
CA THR A 178 24.32 0.74 -21.81
C THR A 178 23.41 1.81 -21.18
N PRO A 179 23.29 1.88 -19.83
CA PRO A 179 22.37 2.75 -19.09
C PRO A 179 22.77 4.24 -19.08
N SER A 180 23.28 4.79 -20.19
CA SER A 180 23.80 6.16 -20.29
C SER A 180 22.85 7.17 -20.94
N LYS A 181 21.60 6.78 -21.25
CA LYS A 181 20.62 7.68 -21.91
C LYS A 181 19.23 7.75 -21.26
N TYR A 182 19.10 7.45 -19.97
CA TYR A 182 18.01 8.06 -19.20
C TYR A 182 18.24 9.58 -19.24
N LYS A 183 17.34 10.33 -19.87
CA LYS A 183 17.42 11.79 -19.96
C LYS A 183 17.67 12.35 -18.55
N ARG A 184 18.87 12.90 -18.38
CA ARG A 184 19.27 13.81 -17.31
C ARG A 184 18.19 14.91 -17.23
N GLY A 185 17.28 14.87 -16.25
CA GLY A 185 16.31 15.95 -16.06
C GLY A 185 14.85 15.58 -15.80
N SER A 186 14.54 14.53 -15.04
CA SER A 186 13.26 14.50 -14.34
C SER A 186 13.47 14.33 -12.85
N VAL A 187 14.06 15.37 -12.25
CA VAL A 187 14.01 15.60 -10.80
C VAL A 187 12.56 15.88 -10.44
N PHE A 188 11.84 14.85 -10.03
CA PHE A 188 10.43 14.98 -9.66
C PHE A 188 10.33 15.64 -8.29
N HIS A 189 9.55 16.71 -8.20
CA HIS A 189 9.22 17.33 -6.92
C HIS A 189 8.15 16.49 -6.23
N MET A 190 8.45 15.99 -5.04
CA MET A 190 7.39 15.55 -4.13
C MET A 190 6.63 16.77 -3.65
N THR A 191 5.32 16.78 -3.81
CA THR A 191 4.42 17.69 -3.07
C THR A 191 4.24 17.11 -1.67
N GLY A 192 5.22 17.31 -0.79
CA GLY A 192 5.24 16.70 0.54
C GLY A 192 4.63 17.61 1.60
N ALA A 193 3.46 17.25 2.12
CA ALA A 193 3.11 17.63 3.49
C ALA A 193 4.19 17.08 4.45
N VAL A 194 4.45 17.80 5.54
CA VAL A 194 5.50 17.53 6.56
C VAL A 194 5.56 16.05 6.98
N GLY A 195 4.43 15.33 6.99
CA GLY A 195 4.34 13.92 7.39
C GLY A 195 4.63 12.85 6.32
N SER A 196 4.59 13.14 5.02
CA SER A 196 4.75 12.09 3.98
C SER A 196 6.20 11.64 3.77
N ALA A 197 7.17 12.42 4.27
CA ALA A 197 8.60 12.15 4.06
C ALA A 197 9.06 10.80 4.66
N VAL A 198 8.39 10.31 5.72
CA VAL A 198 8.76 9.05 6.38
C VAL A 198 8.61 7.83 5.47
N TYR A 199 7.67 7.86 4.53
CA TYR A 199 7.44 6.78 3.57
C TYR A 199 8.37 6.83 2.35
N SER A 200 9.15 7.91 2.20
CA SER A 200 9.96 8.14 1.01
C SER A 200 11.31 7.44 1.10
N ALA A 201 11.65 6.68 0.05
CA ALA A 201 12.94 6.00 -0.02
C ALA A 201 14.13 6.99 -0.10
N PRO A 202 15.34 6.62 0.36
CA PRO A 202 16.51 7.49 0.34
C PRO A 202 16.80 8.09 -1.03
N GLU A 203 16.71 7.30 -2.10
CA GLU A 203 16.93 7.75 -3.48
C GLU A 203 15.88 8.78 -3.94
N VAL A 204 14.66 8.72 -3.41
CA VAL A 204 13.62 9.72 -3.69
C VAL A 204 13.93 11.02 -2.95
N LEU A 205 14.31 10.92 -1.67
CA LEU A 205 14.69 12.06 -0.83
C LEU A 205 15.93 12.79 -1.37
N SER A 206 16.90 12.04 -1.88
CA SER A 206 18.12 12.55 -2.52
C SER A 206 17.92 12.96 -3.98
N LYS A 207 16.70 12.90 -4.51
CA LYS A 207 16.36 13.27 -5.90
C LYS A 207 17.14 12.49 -6.97
N GLN A 208 17.52 11.25 -6.65
CA GLN A 208 18.20 10.33 -7.55
C GLN A 208 17.20 9.64 -8.50
N PRO A 209 17.66 9.01 -9.59
CA PRO A 209 16.83 8.12 -10.39
C PRO A 209 16.29 6.97 -9.53
N TYR A 210 15.01 6.65 -9.72
CA TYR A 210 14.34 5.62 -8.92
C TYR A 210 13.43 4.76 -9.78
N GLY A 211 13.13 3.56 -9.27
CA GLY A 211 12.26 2.57 -9.92
C GLY A 211 11.17 2.05 -8.98
N ARG A 212 10.60 0.89 -9.31
CA ARG A 212 9.52 0.23 -8.57
C ARG A 212 9.85 -0.05 -7.09
N ARG A 213 11.14 -0.18 -6.76
CA ARG A 213 11.66 -0.46 -5.42
C ARG A 213 11.36 0.64 -4.38
N VAL A 214 10.95 1.84 -4.79
CA VAL A 214 10.52 2.90 -3.86
C VAL A 214 9.20 2.54 -3.16
N ASP A 215 8.31 1.83 -3.85
CA ASP A 215 7.04 1.41 -3.24
C ASP A 215 7.27 0.29 -2.20
N ILE A 216 8.31 -0.54 -2.40
CA ILE A 216 8.70 -1.58 -1.43
C ILE A 216 9.25 -0.95 -0.14
N TYR A 217 10.02 0.14 -0.27
CA TYR A 217 10.44 0.92 0.88
C TYR A 217 9.24 1.49 1.65
N ALA A 218 8.29 2.09 0.94
CA ALA A 218 7.09 2.65 1.55
C ALA A 218 6.23 1.56 2.22
N LEU A 219 6.16 0.36 1.63
CA LEU A 219 5.50 -0.80 2.22
C LEU A 219 6.17 -1.23 3.54
N ALA A 220 7.49 -1.16 3.66
CA ALA A 220 8.19 -1.43 4.91
C ALA A 220 7.76 -0.49 6.04
N VAL A 221 7.57 0.79 5.74
CA VAL A 221 7.08 1.78 6.71
C VAL A 221 5.62 1.51 7.08
N VAL A 222 4.77 1.15 6.11
CA VAL A 222 3.39 0.72 6.37
C VAL A 222 3.34 -0.52 7.26
N MET A 223 4.15 -1.55 6.97
CA MET A 223 4.29 -2.75 7.81
C MET A 223 4.71 -2.34 9.23
N TYR A 224 5.73 -1.48 9.34
CA TYR A 224 6.24 -1.06 10.63
C TYR A 224 5.18 -0.36 11.50
N GLU A 225 4.42 0.59 10.92
CA GLU A 225 3.37 1.32 11.65
C GLU A 225 2.19 0.42 12.04
N LEU A 226 1.82 -0.56 11.21
CA LEU A 226 0.76 -1.53 11.53
C LEU A 226 1.16 -2.45 12.68
N PHE A 227 2.40 -2.98 12.68
CA PHE A 227 2.86 -3.91 13.71
C PHE A 227 3.30 -3.23 15.02
N THR A 228 3.72 -1.97 14.97
CA THR A 228 3.97 -1.16 16.18
C THR A 228 2.72 -0.45 16.70
N GLN A 229 1.63 -0.47 15.92
CA GLN A 229 0.39 0.26 16.22
C GLN A 229 0.63 1.75 16.51
N THR A 230 1.63 2.35 15.85
CA THR A 230 2.08 3.73 16.07
C THR A 230 2.37 4.41 14.75
N VAL A 231 2.00 5.69 14.60
CA VAL A 231 2.39 6.51 13.45
C VAL A 231 3.80 7.07 13.69
N VAL A 232 4.75 6.76 12.80
CA VAL A 232 6.18 7.13 12.94
C VAL A 232 6.37 8.63 13.00
N SER A 233 5.66 9.39 12.14
CA SER A 233 5.78 10.85 12.12
C SER A 233 5.33 11.50 13.43
N ALA A 234 4.30 10.94 14.07
CA ALA A 234 3.83 11.38 15.39
C ALA A 234 4.81 10.98 16.50
N GLN A 235 5.32 9.74 16.47
CA GLN A 235 6.31 9.25 17.44
C GLN A 235 7.60 10.08 17.45
N LEU A 236 8.08 10.46 16.26
CA LEU A 236 9.28 11.28 16.08
C LEU A 236 9.02 12.78 16.22
N ASN A 237 7.77 13.17 16.49
CA ASN A 237 7.32 14.56 16.59
C ASN A 237 7.77 15.43 15.39
N LEU A 238 7.59 14.92 14.17
CA LEU A 238 7.95 15.60 12.92
C LEU A 238 6.89 16.66 12.55
N ASP A 239 6.75 17.66 13.41
CA ASP A 239 5.73 18.72 13.35
C ASP A 239 6.19 19.96 12.57
N ASN A 240 7.48 20.07 12.23
CA ASN A 240 8.04 21.23 11.56
C ASN A 240 9.13 20.84 10.52
N PRO A 241 9.40 21.73 9.54
CA PRO A 241 10.36 21.45 8.47
C PRO A 241 11.78 21.14 8.94
N SER A 242 12.26 21.75 10.04
CA SER A 242 13.61 21.52 10.54
C SER A 242 13.80 20.10 11.07
N LYS A 243 12.82 19.59 11.82
CA LYS A 243 12.83 18.20 12.30
C LYS A 243 12.71 17.21 11.15
N VAL A 244 11.84 17.48 10.17
CA VAL A 244 11.73 16.66 8.95
C VAL A 244 13.07 16.62 8.20
N ASN A 245 13.70 17.77 7.98
CA ASN A 245 14.99 17.83 7.29
C ASN A 245 16.09 17.09 8.06
N ALA A 246 16.10 17.17 9.40
CA ALA A 246 17.03 16.39 10.22
C ALA A 246 16.80 14.87 10.08
N TYR A 247 15.54 14.43 10.09
CA TYR A 247 15.18 13.03 9.85
C TYR A 247 15.59 12.57 8.44
N VAL A 248 15.30 13.38 7.41
CA VAL A 248 15.68 13.07 6.02
C VAL A 248 17.19 12.89 5.89
N ARG A 249 18.01 13.76 6.50
CA ARG A 249 19.47 13.60 6.50
C ARG A 249 19.89 12.29 7.17
N LYS A 250 19.33 11.94 8.34
CA LYS A 250 19.63 10.64 8.98
C LYS A 250 19.29 9.44 8.09
N VAL A 251 18.14 9.47 7.40
CA VAL A 251 17.71 8.39 6.50
C VAL A 251 18.65 8.25 5.30
N VAL A 252 19.05 9.39 4.72
CA VAL A 252 19.86 9.45 3.50
C VAL A 252 21.34 9.19 3.79
N ASP A 253 21.91 9.90 4.76
CA ASP A 253 23.34 9.96 5.04
C ASP A 253 23.77 8.84 5.99
N ASP A 254 22.98 8.57 7.05
CA ASP A 254 23.32 7.60 8.10
C ASP A 254 22.64 6.24 7.90
N SER A 255 21.88 6.06 6.81
CA SER A 255 21.04 4.87 6.57
C SER A 255 20.09 4.53 7.72
N TYR A 256 19.63 5.55 8.46
CA TYR A 256 18.81 5.37 9.66
C TYR A 256 17.45 4.73 9.35
N ARG A 257 17.01 3.78 10.20
CA ARG A 257 15.67 3.16 10.19
C ARG A 257 15.13 3.06 11.62
N GLN A 258 13.83 2.80 11.75
CA GLN A 258 13.25 2.57 13.07
C GLN A 258 13.75 1.25 13.67
N PRO A 259 13.97 1.17 14.99
CA PRO A 259 14.39 -0.07 15.64
C PRO A 259 13.27 -1.12 15.55
N ILE A 260 13.58 -2.29 15.01
CA ILE A 260 12.63 -3.40 14.92
C ILE A 260 12.56 -4.09 16.30
N PRO A 261 11.37 -4.27 16.89
CA PRO A 261 11.26 -4.94 18.19
C PRO A 261 11.63 -6.43 18.15
N ASP A 262 12.44 -6.89 19.11
CA ASP A 262 12.90 -8.29 19.22
C ASP A 262 11.74 -9.29 19.37
N ARG A 263 10.60 -8.84 19.90
CA ARG A 263 9.39 -9.66 20.02
C ARG A 263 8.76 -10.03 18.68
N TRP A 264 9.12 -9.37 17.58
CA TRP A 264 8.60 -9.71 16.26
C TRP A 264 9.17 -11.05 15.80
N PRO A 265 8.42 -11.84 15.02
CA PRO A 265 8.94 -13.07 14.43
C PRO A 265 10.17 -12.75 13.56
N ALA A 266 11.21 -13.57 13.65
CA ALA A 266 12.46 -13.33 12.91
C ALA A 266 12.22 -13.20 11.40
N SER A 267 11.28 -13.98 10.87
CA SER A 267 10.79 -13.93 9.49
C SER A 267 10.32 -12.52 9.09
N LEU A 268 9.49 -11.88 9.93
CA LEU A 268 8.99 -10.52 9.75
C LEU A 268 10.10 -9.47 9.94
N GLN A 269 10.97 -9.63 10.93
CA GLN A 269 12.08 -8.70 11.17
C GLN A 269 13.01 -8.62 9.94
N VAL A 270 13.41 -9.77 9.40
CA VAL A 270 14.26 -9.84 8.21
C VAL A 270 13.56 -9.22 7.01
N LEU A 271 12.27 -9.54 6.80
CA LEU A 271 11.51 -8.99 5.67
C LEU A 271 11.43 -7.47 5.71
N VAL A 272 11.04 -6.88 6.86
CA VAL A 272 10.98 -5.42 7.00
C VAL A 272 12.36 -4.80 6.81
N LYS A 273 13.42 -5.43 7.34
CA LYS A 273 14.81 -4.97 7.20
C LYS A 273 15.27 -4.90 5.75
N GLU A 274 14.91 -5.87 4.92
CA GLU A 274 15.27 -5.89 3.51
C GLU A 274 14.39 -4.94 2.68
N CYS A 275 13.09 -4.82 2.99
CA CYS A 275 12.18 -3.94 2.27
C CYS A 275 12.58 -2.46 2.33
N TRP A 276 13.15 -1.97 3.45
CA TRP A 276 13.67 -0.60 3.56
C TRP A 276 15.20 -0.49 3.43
N ALA A 277 15.87 -1.45 2.80
CA ALA A 277 17.31 -1.39 2.58
C ALA A 277 17.74 -0.09 1.87
N GLN A 278 18.96 0.38 2.18
CA GLN A 278 19.50 1.62 1.62
C GLN A 278 19.63 1.52 0.09
N ASN A 279 20.23 0.44 -0.40
CA ASN A 279 20.32 0.14 -1.81
C ASN A 279 18.97 -0.42 -2.32
N PRO A 280 18.37 0.16 -3.38
CA PRO A 280 17.11 -0.34 -3.94
C PRO A 280 17.17 -1.79 -4.45
N ASP A 281 18.34 -2.27 -4.87
CA ASP A 281 18.51 -3.62 -5.42
C ASP A 281 18.51 -4.71 -4.35
N ASP A 282 18.82 -4.35 -3.10
CA ASP A 282 18.76 -5.25 -1.94
C ASP A 282 17.31 -5.47 -1.47
N ARG A 283 16.36 -4.69 -1.99
CA ARG A 283 14.94 -4.81 -1.62
C ARG A 283 14.29 -5.93 -2.44
N PRO A 284 13.45 -6.79 -1.82
CA PRO A 284 12.70 -7.82 -2.53
C PRO A 284 11.66 -7.20 -3.48
N SER A 285 11.20 -7.98 -4.45
CA SER A 285 10.10 -7.62 -5.37
C SER A 285 8.77 -7.73 -4.66
N ALA A 286 7.75 -7.04 -5.17
CA ALA A 286 6.40 -7.15 -4.61
C ALA A 286 5.95 -8.63 -4.55
N LYS A 287 6.24 -9.41 -5.59
CA LYS A 287 6.02 -10.87 -5.63
C LYS A 287 6.72 -11.63 -4.50
N GLU A 288 8.00 -11.35 -4.27
CA GLU A 288 8.77 -11.97 -3.18
C GLU A 288 8.25 -11.56 -1.80
N VAL A 289 7.78 -10.31 -1.65
CA VAL A 289 7.16 -9.82 -0.42
C VAL A 289 5.84 -10.56 -0.16
N VAL A 290 4.97 -10.70 -1.17
CA VAL A 290 3.71 -11.48 -1.05
C VAL A 290 3.99 -12.90 -0.56
N ALA A 291 4.87 -13.63 -1.25
CA ALA A 291 5.19 -15.02 -0.91
C ALA A 291 5.72 -15.16 0.53
N ARG A 292 6.51 -14.19 1.00
CA ARG A 292 7.05 -14.22 2.38
C ARG A 292 6.01 -13.85 3.43
N LEU A 293 5.13 -12.89 3.15
CA LEU A 293 4.04 -12.54 4.07
C LEU A 293 3.01 -13.66 4.17
N GLU A 294 2.70 -14.33 3.07
CA GLU A 294 1.84 -15.53 3.05
C GLU A 294 2.46 -16.65 3.89
N LYS A 295 3.77 -16.91 3.74
CA LYS A 295 4.47 -17.88 4.59
C LYS A 295 4.39 -17.53 6.08
N ILE A 296 4.62 -16.26 6.45
CA ILE A 296 4.46 -15.80 7.84
C ILE A 296 3.02 -15.99 8.34
N GLN A 297 2.03 -15.85 7.45
CA GLN A 297 0.62 -16.07 7.79
C GLN A 297 0.32 -17.55 8.03
N GLU A 298 0.89 -18.45 7.23
CA GLU A 298 0.77 -19.90 7.40
C GLU A 298 1.43 -20.39 8.69
N ASP A 299 2.61 -19.84 9.02
CA ASP A 299 3.36 -20.20 10.22
C ASP A 299 2.66 -19.73 11.53
N GLY A 300 1.69 -18.80 11.45
CA GLY A 300 0.94 -18.29 12.61
C GLY A 300 1.73 -17.34 13.51
N ASP A 301 2.93 -16.96 13.07
CA ASP A 301 3.97 -16.23 13.79
C ASP A 301 3.50 -14.91 14.46
N VAL A 302 2.51 -14.23 13.88
CA VAL A 302 2.10 -12.88 14.30
C VAL A 302 0.92 -12.83 15.27
N GLU A 303 0.26 -13.96 15.56
CA GLU A 303 -1.00 -13.98 16.34
C GLU A 303 -0.83 -13.53 17.79
N LEU A 304 0.36 -13.72 18.36
CA LEU A 304 0.66 -13.42 19.76
C LEU A 304 1.17 -11.99 19.98
N LEU A 305 1.51 -11.26 18.91
CA LEU A 305 2.24 -9.98 19.03
C LEU A 305 1.52 -8.89 19.81
N PHE A 306 0.18 -8.91 19.82
CA PHE A 306 -0.63 -7.86 20.44
C PHE A 306 -1.32 -8.31 21.74
N GLN A 307 -0.99 -9.49 22.27
CA GLN A 307 -1.55 -9.98 23.53
C GLN A 307 -1.02 -9.16 24.72
N ARG A 308 -1.91 -8.91 25.70
CA ARG A 308 -1.71 -8.02 26.86
C ARG A 308 -0.52 -8.48 27.71
N GLY A 309 0.67 -7.93 27.46
CA GLY A 309 1.84 -8.15 28.32
C GLY A 309 3.10 -7.35 27.93
N GLY A 310 3.26 -6.98 26.66
CA GLY A 310 4.52 -6.40 26.15
C GLY A 310 4.53 -4.90 25.91
N ARG A 311 3.95 -4.07 26.78
CA ARG A 311 4.25 -2.62 26.75
C ARG A 311 5.48 -2.35 27.59
N GLU A 312 6.66 -2.67 27.07
CA GLU A 312 7.80 -1.85 27.46
C GLU A 312 7.62 -0.49 26.81
N THR A 313 7.57 0.51 27.68
CA THR A 313 7.57 1.92 27.36
C THR A 313 8.71 2.24 26.41
N ALA A 314 8.41 2.42 25.12
CA ALA A 314 9.32 3.07 24.15
C ALA A 314 9.54 4.58 24.47
N CYS A 315 9.39 4.98 25.74
CA CYS A 315 9.55 6.34 26.24
C CYS A 315 10.83 6.52 27.09
N CYS A 316 11.61 5.46 27.36
CA CYS A 316 12.80 5.54 28.20
C CYS A 316 14.03 4.92 27.50
N ALA A 317 14.55 5.57 26.46
CA ALA A 317 15.93 5.37 26.00
C ALA A 317 16.36 6.51 25.07
N MET A 318 16.33 7.75 25.57
CA MET A 318 17.23 8.81 25.11
C MET A 318 17.55 9.69 26.33
N SER A 319 18.59 9.27 27.04
CA SER A 319 19.37 10.10 27.97
C SER A 319 20.74 10.30 27.34
#